data_AF-A0A9D5JLN6-F1
#
_entry.id   AF-A0A9D5JLN6-F1
#
_cell.length_a   1.000
_cell.length_b   1.000
_cell.length_c   1.000
_cell.angle_alpha   90.00
_cell.angle_beta   90.00
_cell.angle_gamma   90.00
#
_symmetry.space_group_name_H-M   'P 1'
#
loop_
_entity.id
_entity.type
_entity.pdbx_description
1 polymer ?
#
loop_
_entity_poly.entity_id
_entity_poly.type
_entity_poly.pdbx_seq_one_letter_code
_entity_poly.pdbx_strand_id
1 'polypeptide(L)'
;SDPAFLSVLFDCAGGVLTGRGGVTGQEAVDADRNNRITTHTLEGFVNGTAEAAVPAAGVPRGNSFLEAVDYIGAVEDASDTWWQGWTCGLEASDPC
;
A
#
# COMPACT_ATOMS: atom_id res chain seq x y z
N SER A 1 11.27 -17.82 10.13
CA SER A 1 11.76 -16.77 9.23
C SER A 1 10.90 -15.56 9.44
N ASP A 2 11.52 -14.39 9.53
CA ASP A 2 10.79 -13.13 9.70
C ASP A 2 10.04 -12.78 8.41
N PRO A 3 8.92 -12.04 8.49
CA PRO A 3 8.18 -11.63 7.30
C PRO A 3 9.01 -10.66 6.46
N ALA A 4 8.87 -10.77 5.13
CA ALA A 4 9.47 -9.83 4.18
C ALA A 4 8.43 -8.81 3.73
N PHE A 5 8.81 -7.52 3.76
CA PHE A 5 8.03 -6.43 3.19
C PHE A 5 8.74 -5.92 1.93
N LEU A 6 8.05 -5.90 0.80
CA LEU A 6 8.66 -5.64 -0.51
C LEU A 6 8.15 -4.37 -1.21
N SER A 7 7.07 -3.76 -0.71
CA SER A 7 6.46 -2.55 -1.27
C SER A 7 5.34 -2.05 -0.36
N VAL A 8 5.69 -1.36 0.72
CA VAL A 8 4.73 -0.75 1.66
C VAL A 8 5.07 0.71 1.91
N LEU A 9 4.04 1.54 2.06
CA LEU A 9 4.16 2.94 2.49
C LEU A 9 3.62 3.07 3.92
N PHE A 10 4.41 3.67 4.81
CA PHE A 10 3.99 4.03 6.15
C PHE A 10 4.08 5.54 6.36
N ASP A 11 3.00 6.12 6.89
CA ASP A 11 2.85 7.56 7.08
C ASP A 11 2.98 8.01 8.55
N CYS A 12 2.97 7.08 9.50
CA CYS A 12 3.16 7.45 10.90
C CYS A 12 4.63 7.82 11.19
N ALA A 13 4.84 9.04 11.68
CA ALA A 13 6.16 9.62 11.96
C ALA A 13 7.01 8.88 13.02
N GLY A 14 6.49 7.82 13.64
CA GLY A 14 7.16 7.05 14.71
C GLY A 14 8.04 5.90 14.23
N GLY A 15 8.10 5.62 12.92
CA GLY A 15 8.64 4.36 12.42
C GLY A 15 7.68 3.20 12.70
N VAL A 16 7.94 2.06 12.08
CA VAL A 16 6.88 1.09 11.80
C VAL A 16 6.59 0.18 13.00
N LEU A 17 7.58 -0.22 13.80
CA LEU A 17 7.40 -1.32 14.75
C LEU A 17 8.34 -1.21 15.96
N THR A 18 7.86 -0.64 17.07
CA THR A 18 8.58 -0.60 18.37
C THR A 18 8.47 -1.91 19.17
N GLY A 19 8.37 -3.06 18.51
CA GLY A 19 8.19 -4.37 19.14
C GLY A 19 9.50 -4.98 19.65
N ARG A 20 9.44 -5.76 20.74
CA ARG A 20 10.60 -6.42 21.38
C ARG A 20 10.87 -7.80 20.75
N GLY A 21 12.06 -8.01 20.17
CA GLY A 21 12.65 -9.32 19.90
C GLY A 21 13.28 -9.47 18.50
N GLY A 22 14.58 -9.80 18.46
CA GLY A 22 15.29 -10.25 17.24
C GLY A 22 15.66 -9.11 16.28
N VAL A 23 14.97 -9.05 15.15
CA VAL A 23 14.94 -7.87 14.26
C VAL A 23 13.78 -6.98 14.70
N THR A 24 14.05 -5.70 14.94
CA THR A 24 12.98 -4.72 15.07
C THR A 24 12.20 -4.73 13.77
N GLY A 25 10.87 -4.59 13.80
CA GLY A 25 10.12 -4.61 12.56
C GLY A 25 10.49 -3.45 11.60
N GLN A 26 11.20 -2.43 12.12
CA GLN A 26 11.88 -1.43 11.32
C GLN A 26 12.96 -2.05 10.41
N GLU A 27 13.81 -2.97 10.91
CA GLU A 27 14.81 -3.65 10.10
C GLU A 27 14.18 -4.51 9.00
N ALA A 28 12.99 -5.07 9.22
CA ALA A 28 12.26 -5.82 8.20
C ALA A 28 11.70 -4.91 7.08
N VAL A 29 11.33 -3.68 7.41
CA VAL A 29 10.88 -2.67 6.43
C VAL A 29 12.08 -2.07 5.70
N ASP A 30 13.18 -1.79 6.40
CA ASP A 30 14.41 -1.23 5.82
C ASP A 30 15.15 -2.24 4.92
N ALA A 31 14.80 -3.53 5.02
CA ALA A 31 15.38 -4.59 4.20
C ALA A 31 15.05 -4.47 2.70
N ASP A 32 13.96 -3.79 2.33
CA ASP A 32 13.62 -3.54 0.92
C ASP A 32 13.52 -2.04 0.62
N ARG A 33 14.28 -1.61 -0.40
CA ARG A 33 14.36 -0.21 -0.84
C ARG A 33 13.08 0.32 -1.46
N ASN A 34 12.12 -0.53 -1.79
CA ASN A 34 10.83 -0.11 -2.34
C ASN A 34 9.91 0.39 -1.23
N ASN A 35 10.12 -0.05 0.02
CA ASN A 35 9.37 0.45 1.14
C ASN A 35 9.64 1.95 1.37
N ARG A 36 8.61 2.66 1.83
CA ARG A 36 8.65 4.10 2.09
C ARG A 36 8.12 4.40 3.48
N ILE A 37 8.80 5.29 4.19
CA ILE A 37 8.28 5.94 5.39
C ILE A 37 8.22 7.43 5.06
N THR A 38 7.04 7.92 4.72
CA THR A 38 6.81 9.28 4.23
C THR A 38 5.36 9.66 4.44
N THR A 39 5.08 10.96 4.45
CA THR A 39 3.70 11.43 4.53
C THR A 39 2.87 10.93 3.35
N HIS A 40 1.70 10.34 3.63
CA HIS A 40 0.77 9.90 2.59
C HIS A 40 0.19 11.11 1.86
N THR A 41 -0.22 10.89 0.61
CA THR A 41 -0.89 11.91 -0.21
C THR A 41 -2.24 11.43 -0.74
N LEU A 42 -2.83 10.40 -0.10
CA LEU A 42 -4.15 9.91 -0.45
C LEU A 42 -5.20 11.03 -0.45
N GLU A 43 -6.02 11.05 -1.50
CA GLU A 43 -7.27 11.80 -1.55
C GLU A 43 -8.41 10.86 -1.16
N GLY A 44 -8.65 10.76 0.15
CA GLY A 44 -9.52 9.73 0.70
C GLY A 44 -8.86 8.35 0.62
N PHE A 45 -9.27 7.52 -0.33
CA PHE A 45 -8.69 6.20 -0.60
C PHE A 45 -7.99 6.12 -1.97
N VAL A 46 -8.03 7.20 -2.75
CA VAL A 46 -7.40 7.31 -4.06
C VAL A 46 -5.93 7.68 -3.86
N ASN A 47 -5.04 7.01 -4.58
CA ASN A 47 -3.60 7.29 -4.53
C ASN A 47 -3.25 8.71 -4.97
N GLY A 48 -2.30 9.32 -4.25
CA GLY A 48 -1.65 10.55 -4.64
C GLY A 48 -0.20 10.35 -5.09
N THR A 49 0.54 11.45 -5.15
CA THR A 49 1.93 11.47 -5.63
C THR A 49 2.91 10.61 -4.83
N ALA A 50 2.75 10.51 -3.51
CA ALA A 50 3.62 9.71 -2.64
C ALA A 50 3.39 8.21 -2.85
N GLU A 51 2.13 7.79 -2.99
CA GLU A 51 1.74 6.41 -3.25
C GLU A 51 2.18 5.97 -4.66
N ALA A 52 1.92 6.79 -5.67
CA ALA A 52 2.32 6.52 -7.06
C ALA A 52 3.85 6.47 -7.24
N ALA A 53 4.63 7.08 -6.34
CA ALA A 53 6.08 7.01 -6.36
C ALA A 53 6.65 5.72 -5.73
N VAL A 54 5.81 4.87 -5.13
CA VAL A 54 6.24 3.60 -4.54
C VAL A 54 6.29 2.51 -5.60
N PRO A 55 7.46 1.89 -5.87
CA PRO A 55 7.52 0.79 -6.83
C PRO A 55 6.76 -0.42 -6.29
N ALA A 56 5.74 -0.87 -7.02
CA ALA A 56 4.95 -2.04 -6.65
C ALA A 56 5.79 -3.32 -6.57
N ALA A 57 5.45 -4.18 -5.61
CA ALA A 57 5.99 -5.53 -5.54
C ALA A 57 5.31 -6.40 -6.59
N GLY A 58 6.11 -7.06 -7.43
CA GLY A 58 5.59 -7.93 -8.48
C GLY A 58 4.84 -9.15 -7.94
N VAL A 59 3.84 -9.60 -8.69
CA VAL A 59 3.10 -10.83 -8.40
C VAL A 59 4.02 -12.06 -8.57
N PRO A 60 3.98 -13.05 -7.64
CA PRO A 60 4.76 -14.28 -7.78
C PRO A 60 4.47 -15.02 -9.09
N ARG A 61 5.52 -15.52 -9.76
CA ARG A 61 5.39 -16.26 -11.01
C ARG A 61 4.43 -17.46 -10.85
N GLY A 62 3.52 -17.60 -11.81
CA GLY A 62 2.55 -18.71 -11.83
C GLY A 62 1.28 -18.45 -11.01
N ASN A 63 1.14 -17.27 -10.39
CA ASN A 63 -0.13 -16.86 -9.80
C ASN A 63 -1.04 -16.26 -10.89
N SER A 64 -2.10 -16.99 -11.25
CA SER A 64 -3.10 -16.54 -12.22
C SER A 64 -4.31 -15.87 -11.57
N PHE A 65 -4.35 -15.81 -10.24
CA PHE A 65 -5.44 -15.20 -9.49
C PHE A 65 -5.22 -13.69 -9.30
N LEU A 66 -3.96 -13.27 -9.16
CA LEU A 66 -3.60 -11.87 -9.00
C LEU A 66 -3.24 -11.24 -10.34
N GLU A 67 -3.71 -10.03 -10.55
CA GLU A 67 -3.25 -9.16 -11.63
C GLU A 67 -1.99 -8.40 -11.20
N ALA A 68 -1.04 -8.25 -12.12
CA ALA A 68 0.16 -7.47 -11.87
C ALA A 68 -0.14 -5.99 -12.17
N VAL A 69 -0.06 -5.16 -11.14
CA VAL A 69 -0.19 -3.71 -11.20
C VAL A 69 1.13 -3.01 -10.88
N ASP A 70 1.24 -1.73 -11.19
CA ASP A 70 2.43 -0.90 -10.96
C ASP A 70 2.23 0.18 -9.87
N TYR A 71 1.10 0.16 -9.17
CA TYR A 71 0.78 1.03 -8.03
C TYR A 71 0.60 0.24 -6.72
N ILE A 72 0.67 0.94 -5.57
CA ILE A 72 0.36 0.37 -4.25
C ILE A 72 -1.09 0.69 -3.85
N GLY A 73 -1.73 -0.17 -3.08
CA GLY A 73 -3.12 0.04 -2.67
C GLY A 73 -4.13 -0.48 -3.70
N ALA A 74 -5.40 -0.09 -3.53
CA ALA A 74 -6.50 -0.69 -4.28
C ALA A 74 -6.99 0.17 -5.47
N VAL A 75 -6.69 1.47 -5.46
CA VAL A 75 -7.18 2.45 -6.45
C VAL A 75 -6.01 3.28 -6.94
N GLU A 76 -5.71 3.17 -8.23
CA GLU A 76 -4.52 3.78 -8.84
C GLU A 76 -4.60 5.31 -8.88
N ASP A 77 -5.75 5.83 -9.30
CA ASP A 77 -6.00 7.26 -9.47
C ASP A 77 -7.51 7.55 -9.53
N ALA A 78 -7.87 8.81 -9.75
CA ALA A 78 -9.26 9.26 -9.78
C ALA A 78 -10.09 8.73 -10.97
N SER A 79 -9.45 8.15 -11.98
CA SER A 79 -10.12 7.52 -13.13
C SER A 79 -10.52 6.06 -12.83
N ASP A 80 -9.97 5.48 -11.77
CA ASP A 80 -10.23 4.10 -11.41
C ASP A 80 -11.53 3.96 -10.60
N THR A 81 -12.57 3.44 -11.26
CA THR A 81 -13.94 3.37 -10.74
C THR A 81 -14.42 1.95 -10.49
N TRP A 82 -13.52 0.96 -10.41
CA TRP A 82 -13.88 -0.46 -10.28
C TRP A 82 -14.72 -0.77 -9.03
N TRP A 83 -14.59 0.06 -7.98
CA TRP A 83 -15.27 -0.04 -6.71
C TRP A 83 -16.73 0.49 -6.75
N GLN A 84 -17.07 1.31 -7.76
CA GLN A 84 -18.41 1.89 -7.86
C GLN A 84 -19.50 0.81 -8.09
N GLY A 85 -20.66 1.02 -7.45
CA GLY A 85 -21.85 0.18 -7.64
C GLY A 85 -21.88 -1.12 -6.83
N TRP A 86 -20.83 -1.45 -6.07
CA TRP A 86 -20.84 -2.60 -5.14
C TRP A 86 -20.21 -2.31 -3.79
N THR A 87 -19.37 -1.27 -3.66
CA THR A 87 -18.99 -0.71 -2.36
C THR A 87 -19.96 0.41 -1.97
N CYS A 88 -20.38 0.44 -0.70
CA CYS A 88 -21.09 1.59 -0.12
C CYS A 88 -20.17 2.37 0.83
N GLY A 89 -20.49 3.64 1.07
CA GLY A 89 -19.76 4.51 2.00
C GLY A 89 -18.43 5.09 1.49
N LEU A 90 -18.03 4.78 0.25
CA LEU A 90 -16.86 5.38 -0.39
C LEU A 90 -17.20 6.69 -1.14
N GLU A 91 -18.44 6.84 -1.58
CA GLU A 91 -18.95 8.06 -2.22
C GLU A 91 -20.13 8.64 -1.44
N ALA A 92 -20.28 9.97 -1.50
CA ALA A 92 -21.41 10.66 -0.88
C ALA A 92 -22.78 10.24 -1.48
N SER A 93 -22.79 9.78 -2.74
CA SER A 93 -23.99 9.33 -3.44
C SER A 93 -24.51 7.96 -2.99
N ASP A 94 -23.70 7.16 -2.30
CA ASP A 94 -24.09 5.83 -1.81
C ASP A 94 -23.70 5.66 -0.32
N PRO A 95 -24.37 6.39 0.59
CA PRO A 95 -24.13 6.28 2.03
C PRO A 95 -24.64 4.93 2.55
N CYS A 96 -23.79 4.24 3.32
CA CYS A 96 -24.07 2.95 3.95
C CYS A 96 -25.07 3.03 5.11
#